data_AF-A0A1A9MZ59-F1
#
_entry.id   AF-A0A1A9MZ59-F1
#
_cell.length_a   1.000
_cell.length_b   1.000
_cell.length_c   1.000
_cell.angle_alpha   90.00
_cell.angle_beta   90.00
_cell.angle_gamma   90.00
#
_symmetry.space_group_name_H-M   'P 1'
#
loop_
_entity.id
_entity.type
_entity.pdbx_description
1 polymer ?
#
loop_
_entity_poly.entity_id
_entity_poly.type
_entity_poly.pdbx_seq_one_letter_code
_entity_poly.pdbx_strand_id
1 'polypeptide(L)'
;MGIDMQIVYLGFAGSAQIESEAAAQLVRLERFGKTISGCHLAIEAVHGRALSETSGARSAAQDAMPSHLLFDARLDLVLRSGELMPLKHRQSEDPDDAVRASFDAAERLLERGIAHI
;
A
#
# COMPACT_ATOMS: atom_id res chain seq x y z
N MET A 1 -4.60 -8.41 -23.05
CA MET A 1 -5.62 -8.45 -21.97
C MET A 1 -4.85 -8.14 -20.70
N GLY A 2 -4.89 -6.87 -20.28
CA GLY A 2 -4.10 -6.35 -19.16
C GLY A 2 -4.64 -6.81 -17.81
N ILE A 3 -3.94 -6.43 -16.75
CA ILE A 3 -4.36 -6.67 -15.37
C ILE A 3 -5.25 -5.49 -14.95
N ASP A 4 -6.47 -5.77 -14.49
CA ASP A 4 -7.33 -4.73 -13.96
C ASP A 4 -6.82 -4.26 -12.59
N MET A 5 -6.73 -2.95 -12.35
CA MET A 5 -6.35 -2.39 -11.06
C MET A 5 -7.52 -1.60 -10.48
N GLN A 6 -7.89 -1.89 -9.24
CA GLN A 6 -8.77 -1.02 -8.46
C GLN A 6 -7.98 -0.39 -7.33
N ILE A 7 -8.18 0.92 -7.14
CA ILE A 7 -7.56 1.67 -6.05
C ILE A 7 -8.65 2.26 -5.16
N VAL A 8 -8.48 2.14 -3.85
CA VAL A 8 -9.42 2.63 -2.83
C VAL A 8 -8.66 3.42 -1.78
N TYR A 9 -9.16 4.62 -1.49
CA TYR A 9 -8.56 5.51 -0.50
C TYR A 9 -9.45 5.60 0.74
N LEU A 10 -8.88 5.33 1.91
CA LEU A 10 -9.57 5.36 3.20
C LEU A 10 -8.97 6.45 4.09
N GLY A 11 -9.80 7.39 4.53
CA GLY A 11 -9.38 8.46 5.44
C GLY A 11 -8.61 9.62 4.78
N PHE A 12 -8.43 9.61 3.46
CA PHE A 12 -7.86 10.73 2.71
C PHE A 12 -8.34 10.76 1.25
N ALA A 13 -8.12 11.89 0.56
CA ALA A 13 -8.38 12.01 -0.87
C ALA A 13 -7.18 11.46 -1.66
N GLY A 14 -7.44 10.54 -2.59
CA GLY A 14 -6.41 10.05 -3.50
C GLY A 14 -5.68 11.17 -4.23
N SER A 15 -4.41 10.95 -4.54
CA SER A 15 -3.59 11.89 -5.30
C SER A 15 -3.15 11.27 -6.63
N ALA A 16 -3.01 12.12 -7.65
CA ALA A 16 -2.51 11.69 -8.95
C ALA A 16 -1.10 11.09 -8.88
N GLN A 17 -0.31 11.49 -7.88
CA GLN A 17 1.02 10.93 -7.60
C GLN A 17 0.92 9.44 -7.23
N ILE A 18 0.03 9.10 -6.29
CA ILE A 18 -0.17 7.72 -5.84
C ILE A 18 -0.73 6.86 -6.97
N GLU A 19 -1.67 7.39 -7.76
CA GLU A 19 -2.20 6.68 -8.94
C GLU A 19 -1.10 6.42 -9.97
N SER A 20 -0.23 7.40 -10.22
CA SER A 20 0.90 7.26 -11.15
C SER A 20 1.91 6.23 -10.65
N GLU A 21 2.26 6.24 -9.37
CA GLU A 21 3.17 5.23 -8.79
C GLU A 21 2.52 3.84 -8.85
N ALA A 22 1.25 3.70 -8.47
CA ALA A 22 0.52 2.44 -8.55
C ALA A 22 0.46 1.91 -9.99
N ALA A 23 0.22 2.77 -10.98
CA ALA A 23 0.24 2.41 -12.39
C ALA A 23 1.63 1.94 -12.84
N ALA A 24 2.71 2.62 -12.42
CA ALA A 24 4.08 2.21 -12.72
C ALA A 24 4.40 0.84 -12.11
N GLN A 25 3.95 0.57 -10.88
CA GLN A 25 4.13 -0.73 -10.23
C GLN A 25 3.24 -1.82 -10.85
N LEU A 26 2.05 -1.49 -11.36
CA LEU A 26 1.17 -2.44 -12.05
C LEU A 26 1.81 -3.01 -13.32
N VAL A 27 2.52 -2.19 -14.10
CA VAL A 27 3.26 -2.64 -15.29
C VAL A 27 4.28 -3.74 -14.93
N ARG A 28 4.85 -3.71 -13.72
CA ARG A 28 5.72 -4.79 -13.25
C ARG A 28 4.94 -6.09 -13.07
N LEU A 29 3.72 -6.00 -12.53
CA LEU A 29 2.84 -7.16 -12.33
C LEU A 29 2.24 -7.70 -13.64
N GLU A 30 2.13 -6.91 -14.70
CA GLU A 30 1.62 -7.36 -16.01
C GLU A 30 2.37 -8.57 -16.58
N ARG A 31 3.66 -8.73 -16.24
CA ARG A 31 4.45 -9.91 -16.61
C ARG A 31 3.85 -11.22 -16.06
N PHE A 32 3.13 -11.12 -14.95
CA PHE A 32 2.43 -12.22 -14.28
C PHE A 32 0.96 -12.31 -14.67
N GLY A 33 0.52 -11.58 -15.71
CA GLY A 33 -0.86 -11.62 -16.20
C GLY A 33 -1.37 -12.99 -16.65
N LYS A 34 -0.52 -14.03 -16.68
CA LYS A 34 -0.93 -15.44 -16.85
C LYS A 34 -1.51 -16.04 -15.57
N THR A 35 -1.09 -15.55 -14.40
CA THR A 35 -1.47 -16.06 -13.07
C THR A 35 -2.55 -15.18 -12.43
N ILE A 36 -2.41 -13.86 -12.57
CA ILE A 36 -3.35 -12.87 -12.01
C ILE A 36 -4.20 -12.24 -13.11
N SER A 37 -5.46 -11.98 -12.80
CA SER A 37 -6.40 -11.21 -13.62
C SER A 37 -6.43 -9.73 -13.23
N GLY A 38 -6.15 -9.42 -11.96
CA GLY A 38 -6.28 -8.08 -11.41
C GLY A 38 -5.51 -7.89 -10.10
N CYS A 39 -5.51 -6.66 -9.57
CA CYS A 39 -5.17 -6.37 -8.19
C CYS A 39 -6.03 -5.24 -7.61
N HIS A 40 -6.23 -5.28 -6.29
CA HIS A 40 -6.92 -4.25 -5.53
C HIS A 40 -5.94 -3.61 -4.54
N LEU A 41 -5.75 -2.31 -4.66
CA LEU A 41 -4.90 -1.52 -3.78
C LEU A 41 -5.78 -0.66 -2.88
N ALA A 42 -5.79 -0.93 -1.59
CA ALA A 42 -6.42 -0.07 -0.59
C ALA A 42 -5.34 0.68 0.19
N ILE A 43 -5.48 1.99 0.33
CA ILE A 43 -4.54 2.83 1.08
C ILE A 43 -5.33 3.55 2.17
N GLU A 44 -4.89 3.40 3.41
CA GLU A 44 -5.52 3.98 4.59
C GLU A 44 -4.57 4.96 5.28
N ALA A 45 -5.07 6.16 5.59
CA ALA A 45 -4.35 7.14 6.39
C ALA A 45 -4.57 6.90 7.88
N VAL A 46 -3.60 6.27 8.54
CA VAL A 46 -3.59 5.98 9.97
C VAL A 46 -2.89 7.10 10.72
N HIS A 47 -3.62 7.78 11.60
CA HIS A 47 -3.03 8.81 12.46
C HIS A 47 -2.38 8.13 13.67
N GLY A 48 -1.05 8.04 13.66
CA GLY A 48 -0.30 7.61 14.83
C GLY A 48 -0.42 8.66 15.92
N ARG A 49 -1.26 8.40 16.93
CA ARG A 49 -1.27 9.26 18.13
C ARG A 49 0.10 9.10 18.78
N ALA A 50 0.97 10.09 18.57
CA ALA A 50 2.26 10.15 19.24
C ALA A 50 1.98 9.99 20.74
N LEU A 51 2.44 8.88 21.31
CA LEU A 51 2.42 8.63 22.74
C LEU A 51 3.40 9.63 23.37
N SER A 52 2.94 10.87 23.55
CA SER A 52 3.57 11.81 24.45
C SER A 52 3.14 11.46 25.86
N GLU A 53 3.69 10.37 26.38
CA GLU A 53 3.65 10.02 27.78
C GLU A 53 5.06 9.57 28.15
N THR A 54 6.00 10.48 28.42
CA THR A 54 6.15 11.04 29.76
C THR A 54 7.15 12.19 29.71
N SER A 55 6.73 13.42 30.07
CA SER A 55 7.53 14.29 30.97
C SER A 55 6.76 15.58 31.23
N GLY A 56 6.14 15.66 32.40
CA GLY A 56 5.56 16.90 32.88
C GLY A 56 6.65 17.91 33.22
N ALA A 57 6.88 18.88 32.34
CA ALA A 57 7.43 20.18 32.71
C ALA A 57 7.17 21.21 31.60
N ARG A 58 6.14 22.03 31.83
CA ARG A 58 6.01 23.45 31.47
C ARG A 58 6.47 23.93 30.08
N SER A 59 5.51 24.64 29.44
CA SER A 59 5.69 25.80 28.55
C SER A 59 5.52 25.59 27.05
N ALA A 60 4.36 26.06 26.58
CA ALA A 60 4.25 27.19 25.64
C ALA A 60 5.25 27.27 24.49
N ALA A 61 5.03 26.42 23.48
CA ALA A 61 5.10 26.76 22.05
C ALA A 61 4.51 25.54 21.34
N GLN A 62 3.20 25.58 21.09
CA GLN A 62 2.55 24.58 20.24
C GLN A 62 2.92 24.88 18.79
N ASP A 63 4.21 24.77 18.46
CA ASP A 63 4.63 24.48 17.10
C ASP A 63 4.05 23.11 16.76
N ALA A 64 3.29 23.05 15.68
CA ALA A 64 2.59 21.88 15.21
C ALA A 64 3.55 20.67 15.10
N MET A 65 3.61 19.85 16.15
CA MET A 65 4.30 18.57 16.09
C MET A 65 3.63 17.79 14.96
N PRO A 66 4.39 17.29 13.98
CA PRO A 66 3.79 16.54 12.88
C PRO A 66 3.17 15.31 13.52
N SER A 67 1.85 15.25 13.53
CA SER A 67 1.14 13.99 13.68
C SER A 67 1.76 13.04 12.67
N HIS A 68 2.51 12.03 13.13
CA HIS A 68 3.11 11.02 12.27
C HIS A 68 1.95 10.29 11.58
N LEU A 69 1.62 10.76 10.38
CA LEU A 69 0.67 10.15 9.48
C LEU A 69 1.37 8.92 8.91
N LEU A 70 0.83 7.75 9.25
CA LEU A 70 1.25 6.49 8.67
C LEU A 70 0.22 6.12 7.61
N PHE A 71 0.70 5.70 6.45
CA PHE A 71 -0.12 5.18 5.38
C PHE A 71 -0.01 3.66 5.39
N ASP A 72 -1.13 2.97 5.59
CA ASP A 72 -1.22 1.52 5.44
C ASP A 72 -1.68 1.20 4.03
N ALA A 73 -0.79 0.60 3.23
CA ALA A 73 -1.11 0.10 1.90
C ALA A 73 -1.39 -1.41 1.97
N ARG A 74 -2.52 -1.81 1.39
CA ARG A 74 -3.01 -3.19 1.32
C ARG A 74 -3.20 -3.54 -0.13
N LEU A 75 -2.49 -4.56 -0.59
CA LEU A 75 -2.59 -5.04 -1.96
C LEU A 75 -3.18 -6.45 -1.94
N ASP A 76 -4.30 -6.64 -2.62
CA ASP A 76 -4.93 -7.95 -2.80
C ASP A 76 -4.79 -8.35 -4.26
N LEU A 77 -4.29 -9.55 -4.53
CA LEU A 77 -4.15 -10.07 -5.89
C LEU A 77 -5.42 -10.83 -6.28
N VAL A 78 -5.92 -10.58 -7.48
CA VAL A 78 -7.02 -11.36 -8.06
C VAL A 78 -6.39 -12.43 -8.95
N LEU A 79 -6.45 -13.69 -8.52
CA LEU A 79 -6.01 -14.82 -9.33
C LEU A 79 -6.98 -15.04 -10.50
N ARG A 80 -6.49 -15.61 -11.60
CA ARG A 80 -7.37 -16.00 -12.73
C ARG A 80 -8.41 -17.06 -12.35
N SER A 81 -8.22 -17.77 -11.24
CA SER A 81 -9.24 -18.65 -10.64
C SER A 81 -10.45 -17.88 -10.09
N GLY A 82 -10.36 -16.55 -9.98
CA GLY A 82 -11.35 -15.71 -9.31
C GLY A 82 -11.13 -15.57 -7.81
N GLU A 83 -10.07 -16.19 -7.28
CA GLU A 83 -9.72 -16.11 -5.86
C GLU A 83 -8.99 -14.81 -5.56
N LEU A 84 -9.42 -14.12 -4.50
CA LEU A 84 -8.75 -12.95 -3.97
C LEU A 84 -7.72 -13.40 -2.94
N MET A 85 -6.46 -13.18 -3.25
CA MET A 85 -5.35 -13.48 -2.36
C MET A 85 -4.87 -12.19 -1.69
N PRO A 86 -5.27 -11.95 -0.42
CA PRO A 86 -4.82 -10.76 0.28
C PRO A 86 -3.34 -10.85 0.63
N LEU A 87 -2.58 -9.79 0.34
CA LEU A 87 -1.19 -9.70 0.75
C LEU A 87 -1.07 -9.01 2.11
N LYS A 88 0.12 -9.15 2.69
CA LYS A 88 0.46 -8.49 3.94
C LYS A 88 0.48 -6.98 3.72
N HIS A 89 -0.31 -6.27 4.53
CA HIS A 89 -0.33 -4.82 4.58
C HIS A 89 1.04 -4.23 4.95
N ARG A 90 1.34 -3.05 4.41
CA ARG A 90 2.60 -2.33 4.59
C ARG A 90 2.30 -0.91 5.05
N GLN A 91 2.84 -0.57 6.22
CA GLN A 91 2.75 0.77 6.78
C GLN A 91 4.04 1.53 6.48
N SER A 92 3.92 2.76 6.00
CA SER A 92 5.03 3.68 5.79
C SER A 92 4.59 5.11 6.11
N GLU A 93 5.55 5.98 6.42
CA GLU A 93 5.29 7.43 6.57
C GLU A 93 5.03 8.10 5.21
N ASP A 94 5.52 7.51 4.12
CA ASP A 94 5.29 7.95 2.75
C ASP A 94 4.32 6.97 2.03
N PRO A 95 3.19 7.46 1.47
CA PRO A 95 2.24 6.62 0.75
C PRO A 95 2.86 5.94 -0.48
N ASP A 96 3.79 6.57 -1.19
CA ASP A 96 4.42 5.99 -2.37
C ASP A 96 5.31 4.81 -1.97
N ASP A 97 6.03 4.93 -0.86
CA ASP A 97 6.82 3.83 -0.32
C ASP A 97 5.94 2.69 0.21
N ALA A 98 4.79 3.00 0.83
CA ALA A 98 3.84 1.98 1.26
C ALA A 98 3.31 1.19 0.04
N VAL A 99 2.96 1.88 -1.04
CA VAL A 99 2.51 1.28 -2.30
C VAL A 99 3.63 0.42 -2.89
N ARG A 100 4.81 1.00 -3.10
CA ARG A 100 5.96 0.28 -3.69
C ARG A 100 6.32 -0.97 -2.88
N ALA A 101 6.37 -0.86 -1.56
CA ALA A 101 6.67 -1.97 -0.67
C ALA A 101 5.61 -3.09 -0.75
N SER A 102 4.35 -2.75 -0.99
CA SER A 102 3.24 -3.71 -1.17
C SER A 102 3.36 -4.44 -2.50
N PHE A 103 3.63 -3.73 -3.59
CA PHE A 103 3.86 -4.33 -4.92
C PHE A 103 5.11 -5.20 -4.95
N ASP A 104 6.21 -4.79 -4.31
CA ASP A 104 7.41 -5.63 -4.19
C ASP A 104 7.13 -6.91 -3.38
N ALA A 105 6.19 -6.87 -2.43
CA ALA A 105 5.75 -8.06 -1.71
C ALA A 105 4.94 -9.01 -2.63
N ALA A 106 4.05 -8.44 -3.46
CA ALA A 106 3.30 -9.19 -4.47
C ALA A 106 4.22 -9.88 -5.48
N GLU A 107 5.16 -9.13 -6.06
CA GLU A 107 6.10 -9.67 -7.04
C GLU A 107 6.91 -10.81 -6.44
N ARG A 108 7.48 -10.64 -5.24
CA ARG A 108 8.21 -11.73 -4.56
C ARG A 108 7.33 -12.95 -4.26
N LEU A 109 6.05 -12.74 -3.96
CA LEU A 109 5.13 -13.84 -3.71
C LEU A 109 4.79 -14.58 -5.01
N LEU A 110 4.55 -13.85 -6.10
CA LEU A 110 4.31 -14.41 -7.43
C LEU A 110 5.56 -15.14 -7.95
N GLU A 111 6.75 -14.56 -7.79
CA GLU A 111 8.02 -15.21 -8.12
C GLU A 111 8.20 -16.53 -7.36
N ARG A 112 7.88 -16.55 -6.06
CA ARG A 112 7.92 -17.78 -5.25
C ARG A 112 6.84 -18.79 -5.63
N GLY A 113 5.65 -18.32 -6.01
CA GLY A 113 4.54 -19.16 -6.46
C GLY A 113 4.76 -19.77 -7.85
N ILE A 114 5.46 -19.05 -8.74
CA ILE A 114 5.83 -19.54 -10.08
C ILE A 114 6.87 -20.65 -10.01
N ALA A 115 7.71 -20.68 -8.97
CA ALA A 115 8.68 -21.76 -8.76
C ALA A 115 8.03 -23.13 -8.43
N HIS A 116 6.70 -23.18 -8.25
CA HIS A 116 5.95 -24.39 -7.93
C HIS A 116 5.03 -24.90 -9.05
N ILE A 117 5.14 -24.37 -10.27
CA ILE A 117 4.40 -24.87 -11.45
C ILE A 117 5.33 -25.67 -12.36
#